data_AF-A0A243QFS5-F1
#
_entry.id   AF-A0A243QFS5-F1
#
_cell.length_a   1.000
_cell.length_b   1.000
_cell.length_c   1.000
_cell.angle_alpha   90.00
_cell.angle_beta   90.00
_cell.angle_gamma   90.00
#
_symmetry.space_group_name_H-M   'P 1'
#
loop_
_entity.id
_entity.type
_entity.pdbx_description
1 polymer ?
#
loop_
_entity_poly.entity_id
_entity_poly.type
_entity_poly.pdbx_seq_one_letter_code
_entity_poly.pdbx_strand_id
1 'polypeptide(L)'
;PHPWLRNGSRIRLRPPICREFIAFDPDDDRSDWIGRAAESTRTRLRMVLDVVADRGYSIERMTDDHVAMIEALSSLDTMSDTLRARVGDLLTELSVIDYLPEEIDSCAVEGTGVPVVTIGAPVFDAAQRVIAAIVVCPNRTLAVDELHRLGEATRAAADGISRHLR
;
A
#
# COMPACT_ATOMS: atom_id res chain seq x y z
N PRO A 1 5.68 -19.10 5.33
CA PRO A 1 4.58 -18.24 5.83
C PRO A 1 5.15 -16.92 6.35
N HIS A 2 4.66 -15.78 5.85
CA HIS A 2 5.09 -14.47 6.33
C HIS A 2 4.63 -14.30 7.80
N PRO A 3 5.50 -13.89 8.73
CA PRO A 3 5.20 -13.99 10.17
C PRO A 3 3.95 -13.21 10.61
N TRP A 4 3.54 -12.19 9.85
CA TRP A 4 2.46 -11.26 10.20
C TRP A 4 1.14 -11.50 9.45
N LEU A 5 1.18 -12.18 8.28
CA LEU A 5 0.00 -12.48 7.45
C LEU A 5 -0.45 -13.91 7.68
N ARG A 6 -1.17 -14.14 8.78
CA ARG A 6 -1.80 -15.42 9.09
C ARG A 6 -3.15 -15.51 8.39
N ASN A 7 -3.55 -16.72 8.01
CA ASN A 7 -4.91 -16.94 7.50
C ASN A 7 -5.94 -16.53 8.57
N GLY A 8 -6.95 -15.78 8.16
CA GLY A 8 -7.98 -15.24 9.04
C GLY A 8 -7.57 -13.98 9.81
N SER A 9 -6.33 -13.48 9.66
CA SER A 9 -5.95 -12.18 10.22
C SER A 9 -6.83 -11.07 9.63
N ARG A 10 -7.24 -10.14 10.48
CA ARG A 10 -7.99 -8.95 10.06
C ARG A 10 -7.00 -7.80 9.84
N ILE A 11 -7.06 -7.20 8.66
CA ILE A 11 -6.33 -5.97 8.34
C ILE A 11 -7.35 -4.84 8.22
N ARG A 12 -7.10 -3.72 8.90
CA ARG A 12 -7.96 -2.55 8.84
C ARG A 12 -7.57 -1.69 7.63
N LEU A 13 -8.55 -1.36 6.80
CA LEU A 13 -8.38 -0.38 5.72
C LEU A 13 -8.27 1.02 6.32
N ARG A 14 -7.05 1.53 6.48
CA ARG A 14 -6.76 2.85 7.03
C ARG A 14 -5.44 3.39 6.50
N PRO A 15 -5.21 4.70 6.44
CA PRO A 15 -3.91 5.22 6.04
C PRO A 15 -2.75 4.70 6.92
N PRO A 16 -1.58 4.40 6.33
CA PRO A 16 -1.28 4.28 4.88
C PRO A 16 -1.56 2.89 4.27
N ILE A 17 -2.22 2.00 5.01
CA ILE A 17 -2.38 0.56 4.77
C ILE A 17 -3.53 0.29 3.76
N CYS A 18 -3.34 -0.72 2.90
CA CYS A 18 -4.33 -1.20 1.92
C CYS A 18 -4.78 -0.15 0.89
N ARG A 19 -3.81 0.57 0.31
CA ARG A 19 -4.08 1.62 -0.69
C ARG A 19 -4.71 1.10 -1.96
N GLU A 20 -4.41 -0.13 -2.33
CA GLU A 20 -4.97 -0.83 -3.48
C GLU A 20 -6.49 -0.99 -3.39
N PHE A 21 -7.08 -0.92 -2.20
CA PHE A 21 -8.54 -0.89 -2.04
C PHE A 21 -9.14 0.51 -2.21
N ILE A 22 -8.37 1.55 -1.89
CA ILE A 22 -8.85 2.93 -1.80
C ILE A 22 -8.56 3.74 -3.06
N ALA A 23 -7.50 3.43 -3.80
CA ALA A 23 -7.07 4.18 -4.97
C ALA A 23 -8.14 4.28 -6.07
N PHE A 24 -9.08 3.32 -6.10
CA PHE A 24 -10.14 3.21 -7.11
C PHE A 24 -11.53 3.58 -6.57
N ASP A 25 -11.63 3.94 -5.28
CA ASP A 25 -12.89 4.38 -4.70
C ASP A 25 -13.26 5.80 -5.16
N PRO A 26 -14.54 6.21 -5.04
CA PRO A 26 -14.96 7.58 -5.30
C PRO A 26 -14.15 8.62 -4.52
N ASP A 27 -14.05 9.85 -5.05
CA ASP A 27 -13.24 10.91 -4.45
C ASP A 27 -13.63 11.27 -3.01
N ASP A 28 -14.91 11.14 -2.65
CA ASP A 28 -15.40 11.36 -1.28
C ASP A 28 -14.84 10.28 -0.33
N ASP A 29 -14.92 9.00 -0.71
CA ASP A 29 -14.39 7.87 0.07
C ASP A 29 -12.86 7.96 0.22
N ARG A 30 -12.15 8.36 -0.85
CA ARG A 30 -10.71 8.63 -0.84
C ARG A 30 -10.37 9.76 0.12
N SER A 31 -11.13 10.86 0.07
CA SER A 31 -10.92 12.05 0.92
C SER A 31 -11.17 11.74 2.39
N ASP A 32 -12.22 11.00 2.71
CA ASP A 32 -12.53 10.54 4.06
C ASP A 32 -11.43 9.62 4.60
N TRP A 33 -10.90 8.73 3.74
CA TRP A 33 -9.79 7.88 4.12
C TRP A 33 -8.52 8.69 4.39
N ILE A 34 -8.15 9.63 3.50
CA ILE A 34 -6.99 10.53 3.69
C ILE A 34 -7.15 11.41 4.94
N GLY A 35 -8.37 11.88 5.24
CA GLY A 35 -8.66 12.73 6.40
C GLY A 35 -8.32 12.07 7.74
N ARG A 36 -8.30 10.74 7.79
CA ARG A 36 -7.88 9.96 8.98
C ARG A 36 -6.37 9.87 9.17
N ALA A 37 -5.56 10.34 8.21
CA ALA A 37 -4.10 10.39 8.31
C ALA A 37 -3.62 11.69 8.97
N ALA A 38 -2.37 11.64 9.46
CA ALA A 38 -1.60 12.81 9.89
C ALA A 38 -1.58 13.89 8.79
N GLU A 39 -1.82 15.14 9.16
CA GLU A 39 -1.91 16.25 8.19
C GLU A 39 -0.68 16.34 7.28
N SER A 40 0.52 16.13 7.83
CA SER A 40 1.80 16.12 7.12
C SER A 40 1.89 15.10 5.98
N THR A 41 1.06 14.05 6.00
CA THR A 41 1.14 12.93 5.04
C THR A 41 0.04 12.97 3.98
N ARG A 42 -1.00 13.79 4.19
CA ARG A 42 -2.22 13.80 3.33
C ARG A 42 -1.91 14.16 1.87
N THR A 43 -1.05 15.15 1.65
CA THR A 43 -0.61 15.54 0.29
C THR A 43 0.06 14.38 -0.42
N ARG A 44 0.96 13.67 0.26
CA ARG A 44 1.65 12.51 -0.31
C ARG A 44 0.67 11.35 -0.56
N LEU A 45 -0.26 11.09 0.35
CA LEU A 45 -1.28 10.06 0.17
C LEU A 45 -2.12 10.32 -1.09
N ARG A 46 -2.54 11.56 -1.33
CA ARG A 46 -3.25 11.92 -2.57
C ARG A 46 -2.45 11.55 -3.82
N MET A 47 -1.20 12.02 -3.90
CA MET A 47 -0.32 11.74 -5.04
C MET A 47 -0.11 10.24 -5.24
N VAL A 48 0.11 9.51 -4.15
CA VAL A 48 0.29 8.06 -4.20
C VAL A 48 -0.98 7.36 -4.68
N LEU A 49 -2.17 7.74 -4.20
CA LEU A 49 -3.41 7.09 -4.65
C LEU A 49 -3.64 7.32 -6.14
N ASP A 50 -3.31 8.51 -6.68
CA ASP A 50 -3.37 8.77 -8.12
C ASP A 50 -2.39 7.85 -8.88
N VAL A 51 -1.16 7.71 -8.40
CA VAL A 51 -0.15 6.81 -8.99
C VAL A 51 -0.58 5.34 -8.91
N VAL A 52 -1.17 4.90 -7.80
CA VAL A 52 -1.65 3.52 -7.63
C VAL A 52 -2.82 3.24 -8.57
N ALA A 53 -3.73 4.21 -8.76
CA ALA A 53 -4.84 4.09 -9.69
C ALA A 53 -4.36 4.00 -11.14
N ASP A 54 -3.37 4.82 -11.53
CA ASP A 54 -2.77 4.83 -12.87
C ASP A 54 -1.95 3.56 -13.15
N ARG A 55 -1.06 3.20 -12.23
CA ARG A 55 -0.17 2.03 -12.35
C ARG A 55 -0.89 0.69 -12.16
N GLY A 56 -2.03 0.69 -11.46
CA GLY A 56 -2.84 -0.50 -11.22
C GLY A 56 -2.37 -1.40 -10.07
N TYR A 57 -1.36 -0.98 -9.29
CA TYR A 57 -0.89 -1.71 -8.11
C TYR A 57 -0.18 -0.81 -7.09
N SER A 58 -0.33 -1.13 -5.80
CA SER A 58 0.38 -0.52 -4.67
C SER A 58 1.75 -1.19 -4.46
N ILE A 59 2.72 -0.41 -3.99
CA ILE A 59 4.03 -0.89 -3.54
C ILE A 59 4.22 -0.45 -2.09
N GLU A 60 4.36 -1.42 -1.21
CA GLU A 60 4.77 -1.16 0.16
C GLU A 60 6.29 -1.13 0.25
N ARG A 61 6.82 0.03 0.66
CA ARG A 61 8.27 0.26 0.70
C ARG A 61 8.89 -0.40 1.92
N MET A 62 10.10 -0.94 1.75
CA MET A 62 10.90 -1.40 2.89
C MET A 62 11.66 -0.20 3.48
N THR A 63 11.35 0.12 4.73
CA THR A 63 12.19 0.96 5.60
C THR A 63 12.84 0.09 6.66
N ASP A 64 13.96 0.52 7.25
CA ASP A 64 14.68 -0.26 8.26
C ASP A 64 13.77 -0.68 9.43
N ASP A 65 12.77 0.14 9.77
CA ASP A 65 11.80 -0.10 10.84
C ASP A 65 10.44 -0.67 10.36
N HIS A 66 10.29 -1.05 9.09
CA HIS A 66 8.98 -1.33 8.47
C HIS A 66 8.15 -2.38 9.21
N VAL A 67 8.78 -3.49 9.63
CA VAL A 67 8.14 -4.57 10.38
C VAL A 67 7.59 -4.07 11.72
N ALA A 68 8.46 -3.39 12.49
CA ALA A 68 8.11 -2.83 13.78
C ALA A 68 7.01 -1.76 13.65
N MET A 69 7.02 -1.00 12.55
CA MET A 69 5.98 -0.01 12.26
C MET A 69 4.62 -0.66 11.98
N ILE A 70 4.52 -1.69 11.13
CA ILE A 70 3.25 -2.37 10.86
C ILE A 70 2.68 -3.00 12.14
N GLU A 71 3.52 -3.62 12.95
CA GLU A 71 3.10 -4.17 14.24
C GLU A 71 2.62 -3.10 15.20
N ALA A 72 3.35 -1.99 15.32
CA ALA A 72 2.96 -0.85 16.15
C ALA A 72 1.61 -0.27 15.67
N LEU A 73 1.48 -0.01 14.36
CA LEU A 73 0.25 0.44 13.72
C LEU A 73 -0.94 -0.51 13.99
N SER A 74 -0.72 -1.82 13.90
CA SER A 74 -1.75 -2.83 14.19
C SER A 74 -2.14 -2.85 15.67
N SER A 75 -1.20 -2.55 16.57
CA SER A 75 -1.44 -2.52 18.02
C SER A 75 -2.25 -1.29 18.48
N LEU A 76 -2.24 -0.19 17.72
CA LEU A 76 -2.99 1.04 18.02
C LEU A 76 -4.51 0.85 18.05
N ASP A 77 -5.01 -0.24 17.48
CA ASP A 77 -6.44 -0.59 17.50
C ASP A 77 -6.95 -0.85 18.92
N THR A 78 -6.06 -1.10 19.89
CA THR A 78 -6.41 -1.31 21.31
C THR A 78 -6.35 -0.04 22.18
N MET A 79 -5.86 1.08 21.63
CA MET A 79 -5.61 2.32 22.37
C MET A 79 -6.77 3.32 22.30
N SER A 80 -6.76 4.35 23.15
CA SER A 80 -7.68 5.48 23.06
C SER A 80 -7.40 6.36 21.84
N ASP A 81 -8.43 7.03 21.32
CA ASP A 81 -8.35 7.78 20.05
C ASP A 81 -7.28 8.88 20.07
N THR A 82 -7.08 9.56 21.20
CA THR A 82 -6.05 10.61 21.36
C THR A 82 -4.63 10.06 21.32
N LEU A 83 -4.40 8.89 21.92
CA LEU A 83 -3.09 8.24 21.93
C LEU A 83 -2.80 7.58 20.57
N ARG A 84 -3.83 7.02 19.94
CA ARG A 84 -3.80 6.50 18.57
C ARG A 84 -3.43 7.58 17.56
N ALA A 85 -4.02 8.78 17.65
CA ALA A 85 -3.68 9.89 16.77
C ALA A 85 -2.20 10.27 16.91
N ARG A 86 -1.72 10.45 18.14
CA ARG A 86 -0.35 10.93 18.39
C ARG A 86 0.73 9.92 18.00
N VAL A 87 0.51 8.62 18.24
CA VAL A 87 1.44 7.56 17.83
C VAL A 87 1.31 7.26 16.33
N GLY A 88 0.09 7.34 15.79
CA GLY A 88 -0.17 7.25 14.35
C GLY A 88 0.57 8.33 13.57
N ASP A 89 0.58 9.58 14.06
CA ASP A 89 1.28 10.69 13.41
C ASP A 89 2.79 10.47 13.37
N LEU A 90 3.41 10.10 14.50
CA LEU A 90 4.85 9.81 14.58
C LEU A 90 5.27 8.63 13.68
N LEU A 91 4.45 7.58 13.59
CA LEU A 91 4.75 6.43 12.74
C LEU A 91 4.51 6.71 11.25
N THR A 92 3.56 7.59 10.92
CA THR A 92 3.26 7.95 9.52
C THR A 92 4.32 8.92 8.97
N GLU A 93 4.87 9.82 9.80
CA GLU A 93 6.01 10.68 9.46
C GLU A 93 7.28 9.90 9.09
N LEU A 94 7.45 8.69 9.64
CA LEU A 94 8.56 7.78 9.32
C LEU A 94 8.26 6.88 8.10
N SER A 95 7.01 6.83 7.64
CA SER A 95 6.60 5.96 6.54
C SER A 95 6.71 6.69 5.20
N VAL A 96 7.54 6.17 4.31
CA VAL A 96 7.35 6.47 2.90
C VAL A 96 6.36 5.45 2.36
N ILE A 97 5.16 5.94 2.05
CA ILE A 97 3.92 5.19 1.87
C ILE A 97 3.98 4.21 0.68
N ASP A 98 4.35 4.72 -0.47
CA ASP A 98 4.49 4.04 -1.77
C ASP A 98 5.55 4.81 -2.57
N TYR A 99 6.00 4.26 -3.68
CA TYR A 99 6.90 4.97 -4.59
C TYR A 99 6.12 5.83 -5.58
N LEU A 100 6.45 7.12 -5.65
CA LEU A 100 6.18 7.96 -6.81
C LEU A 100 7.10 7.53 -7.97
N PRO A 101 6.69 7.73 -9.24
CA PRO A 101 7.48 7.33 -10.40
C PRO A 101 8.92 7.86 -10.37
N GLU A 102 9.10 9.14 -10.02
CA GLU A 102 10.41 9.79 -10.00
C GLU A 102 11.36 9.19 -8.96
N GLU A 103 10.81 8.61 -7.88
CA GLU A 103 11.59 7.95 -6.85
C GLU A 103 12.09 6.57 -7.33
N ILE A 104 11.31 5.87 -8.15
CA ILE A 104 11.73 4.62 -8.80
C ILE A 104 12.80 4.92 -9.84
N ASP A 105 12.59 5.96 -10.64
CA ASP A 105 13.54 6.40 -11.67
C ASP A 105 14.88 6.79 -11.03
N SER A 106 14.85 7.46 -9.89
CA SER A 106 16.07 7.79 -9.13
C SER A 106 16.84 6.52 -8.71
N CYS A 107 16.14 5.49 -8.21
CA CYS A 107 16.76 4.19 -7.90
C CYS A 107 17.36 3.51 -9.15
N ALA A 108 16.75 3.71 -10.33
CA ALA A 108 17.27 3.19 -11.60
C ALA A 108 18.59 3.89 -11.98
N VAL A 109 18.62 5.22 -11.88
CA VAL A 109 19.80 6.04 -12.19
C VAL A 109 20.97 5.73 -11.25
N GLU A 110 20.69 5.54 -9.97
CA GLU A 110 21.70 5.25 -8.95
C GLU A 110 22.13 3.78 -8.91
N GLY A 111 21.37 2.87 -9.55
CA GLY A 111 21.64 1.43 -9.51
C GLY A 111 21.46 0.79 -8.13
N THR A 112 20.75 1.46 -7.22
CA THR A 112 20.57 1.03 -5.82
C THR A 112 19.46 -0.01 -5.66
N GLY A 113 18.58 -0.13 -6.66
CA GLY A 113 17.38 -0.97 -6.58
C GLY A 113 16.31 -0.38 -5.67
N VAL A 114 15.15 -1.04 -5.63
CA VAL A 114 13.94 -0.56 -4.93
C VAL A 114 13.64 -1.49 -3.76
N PRO A 115 13.77 -1.04 -2.51
CA PRO A 115 13.39 -1.80 -1.32
C PRO A 115 11.87 -2.03 -1.23
N VAL A 116 11.42 -3.28 -1.34
CA VAL A 116 9.98 -3.63 -1.43
C VAL A 116 9.60 -4.71 -0.42
N VAL A 117 8.52 -4.45 0.32
CA VAL A 117 7.92 -5.41 1.27
C VAL A 117 6.83 -6.18 0.56
N THR A 118 5.83 -5.47 0.03
CA THR A 118 4.70 -6.05 -0.70
C THR A 118 4.37 -5.28 -1.98
N ILE A 119 3.74 -5.97 -2.92
CA ILE A 119 3.08 -5.38 -4.10
C ILE A 119 1.65 -5.91 -4.12
N GLY A 120 0.67 -5.01 -4.11
CA GLY A 120 -0.76 -5.35 -4.04
C GLY A 120 -1.51 -4.86 -5.27
N ALA A 121 -2.25 -5.75 -5.93
CA ALA A 121 -3.13 -5.38 -7.04
C ALA A 121 -4.61 -5.69 -6.71
N PRO A 122 -5.53 -4.78 -7.01
CA PRO A 122 -6.96 -4.92 -6.70
C PRO A 122 -7.63 -6.00 -7.54
N VAL A 123 -8.60 -6.67 -6.94
CA VAL A 123 -9.57 -7.53 -7.60
C VAL A 123 -10.91 -6.82 -7.60
N PHE A 124 -11.47 -6.61 -8.79
CA PHE A 124 -12.72 -5.90 -9.00
C PHE A 124 -13.90 -6.86 -9.20
N ASP A 125 -15.07 -6.44 -8.72
CA ASP A 125 -16.35 -7.06 -9.06
C ASP A 125 -16.98 -6.47 -10.34
N ALA A 126 -18.17 -6.97 -10.70
CA ALA A 126 -18.97 -6.47 -11.82
C ALA A 126 -19.33 -4.97 -11.73
N ALA A 127 -19.41 -4.43 -10.51
CA ALA A 127 -19.71 -3.01 -10.26
C ALA A 127 -18.43 -2.13 -10.24
N GLN A 128 -17.27 -2.69 -10.60
CA GLN A 128 -15.96 -2.03 -10.54
C GLN A 128 -15.57 -1.58 -9.12
N ARG A 129 -16.06 -2.28 -8.09
CA ARG A 129 -15.61 -2.10 -6.70
C ARG A 129 -14.48 -3.07 -6.39
N VAL A 130 -13.47 -2.62 -5.64
CA VAL A 130 -12.40 -3.48 -5.14
C VAL A 130 -12.93 -4.35 -4.01
N ILE A 131 -12.95 -5.66 -4.20
CA ILE A 131 -13.49 -6.63 -3.23
C ILE A 131 -12.42 -7.54 -2.60
N ALA A 132 -11.25 -7.62 -3.22
CA ALA A 132 -10.08 -8.33 -2.73
C ALA A 132 -8.82 -7.71 -3.35
N ALA A 133 -7.65 -8.20 -2.96
CA ALA A 133 -6.37 -7.89 -3.61
C ALA A 133 -5.51 -9.14 -3.71
N ILE A 134 -4.72 -9.25 -4.78
CA ILE A 134 -3.60 -10.19 -4.85
C ILE A 134 -2.36 -9.46 -4.37
N VAL A 135 -1.68 -10.03 -3.39
CA VAL A 135 -0.48 -9.45 -2.80
C VAL A 135 0.68 -10.43 -2.92
N VAL A 136 1.79 -9.97 -3.48
CA VAL A 136 3.07 -10.67 -3.41
C VAL A 136 3.95 -10.00 -2.35
N CYS A 137 4.78 -10.77 -1.67
CA CYS A 137 5.62 -10.29 -0.56
C CYS A 137 7.10 -10.54 -0.86
N PRO A 138 7.75 -9.74 -1.74
CA PRO A 138 9.17 -9.93 -2.06
C PRO A 138 10.07 -9.82 -0.83
N ASN A 139 9.75 -8.89 0.07
CA ASN A 139 10.50 -8.58 1.28
C ASN A 139 12.02 -8.49 1.04
N ARG A 140 12.42 -7.73 0.01
CA ARG A 140 13.81 -7.50 -0.40
C ARG A 140 13.93 -6.29 -1.32
N THR A 141 15.15 -5.87 -1.59
CA THR A 141 15.45 -4.92 -2.67
C THR A 141 15.32 -5.61 -4.03
N LEU A 142 14.56 -5.00 -4.94
CA LEU A 142 14.33 -5.44 -6.32
C LEU A 142 15.12 -4.55 -7.29
N ALA A 143 15.60 -5.11 -8.40
CA ALA A 143 15.95 -4.26 -9.54
C ALA A 143 14.68 -3.58 -10.11
N VAL A 144 14.80 -2.40 -10.72
CA VAL A 144 13.64 -1.66 -11.25
C VAL A 144 12.86 -2.48 -12.29
N ASP A 145 13.55 -3.13 -13.23
CA ASP A 145 12.91 -4.03 -14.21
C ASP A 145 12.24 -5.25 -13.55
N GLU A 146 12.78 -5.72 -12.43
CA GLU A 146 12.17 -6.81 -11.67
C GLU A 146 10.91 -6.34 -10.93
N LEU A 147 10.94 -5.15 -10.34
CA LEU A 147 9.78 -4.52 -9.73
C LEU A 147 8.64 -4.37 -10.72
N HIS A 148 8.89 -3.81 -11.91
CA HIS A 148 7.85 -3.64 -12.94
C HIS A 148 7.30 -4.98 -13.42
N ARG A 149 8.16 -5.97 -13.69
CA ARG A 149 7.70 -7.31 -14.08
C ARG A 149 6.83 -7.95 -13.01
N LEU A 150 7.19 -7.81 -11.74
CA LEU A 150 6.44 -8.41 -10.64
C LEU A 150 5.12 -7.66 -10.40
N GLY A 151 5.12 -6.33 -10.52
CA GLY A 151 3.92 -5.49 -10.48
C GLY A 151 2.92 -5.88 -11.56
N GLU A 152 3.37 -5.95 -12.81
CA GLU A 152 2.51 -6.36 -13.93
C GLU A 152 2.01 -7.80 -13.79
N ALA A 153 2.85 -8.72 -13.31
CA ALA A 153 2.41 -10.10 -13.08
C ALA A 153 1.32 -10.17 -11.98
N THR A 154 1.48 -9.38 -10.91
CA THR A 154 0.51 -9.31 -9.81
C THR A 154 -0.81 -8.70 -10.29
N ARG A 155 -0.74 -7.61 -11.06
CA ARG A 155 -1.88 -6.96 -11.70
C ARG A 155 -2.61 -7.91 -12.66
N ALA A 156 -1.88 -8.58 -13.56
CA ALA A 156 -2.45 -9.52 -14.51
C ALA A 156 -3.14 -10.71 -13.83
N ALA A 157 -2.60 -11.20 -12.71
CA ALA A 157 -3.24 -12.22 -11.91
C ALA A 157 -4.56 -11.72 -11.29
N ALA A 158 -4.56 -10.50 -10.74
CA ALA A 158 -5.74 -9.90 -10.13
C ALA A 158 -6.84 -9.59 -11.17
N ASP A 159 -6.46 -9.12 -12.36
CA ASP A 159 -7.33 -8.97 -13.53
C ASP A 159 -7.93 -10.32 -13.97
N GLY A 160 -7.12 -11.38 -13.90
CA GLY A 160 -7.56 -12.75 -14.14
C GLY A 160 -8.70 -13.18 -13.22
N ILE A 161 -8.58 -12.92 -11.92
CA ILE A 161 -9.65 -13.19 -10.95
C ILE A 161 -10.85 -12.28 -11.21
N SER A 162 -10.62 -10.99 -11.40
CA SER A 162 -11.68 -10.00 -11.63
C SER A 162 -12.58 -10.39 -12.81
N ARG A 163 -12.02 -10.94 -13.89
CA ARG A 163 -12.80 -11.44 -15.04
C ARG A 163 -13.78 -12.57 -14.71
N HIS A 164 -13.54 -13.35 -13.66
CA HIS A 164 -14.45 -14.40 -13.20
C HIS A 164 -15.54 -13.87 -12.25
N LEU A 165 -15.43 -12.60 -11.82
CA LEU A 165 -16.35 -11.95 -10.89
C LEU A 165 -17.19 -10.84 -11.57
N ARG A 166 -17.04 -10.70 -12.88
CA ARG A 166 -17.82 -9.80 -13.75
C ARG A 166 -19.10 -10.44 -14.24
#